data_AF-A0A7V2QVL2-F1
#
_entry.id   AF-A0A7V2QVL2-F1
#
_cell.length_a   1.000
_cell.length_b   1.000
_cell.length_c   1.000
_cell.angle_alpha   90.00
_cell.angle_beta   90.00
_cell.angle_gamma   90.00
#
_symmetry.space_group_name_H-M   'P 1'
#
loop_
_entity.id
_entity.type
_entity.pdbx_description
1 polymer ?
#
loop_
_entity_poly.entity_id
_entity_poly.type
_entity_poly.pdbx_seq_one_letter_code
_entity_poly.pdbx_strand_id
1 'polypeptide(L)'
;MTATKVNTAKLQQAIAEFGSLQKAIEVLELRKKEIETESLTLSRDLEIKKKARAKYSNDLNQLDSSIKERTEKLNDILININRYSNQYRLFESFIAMMLTSPHTEEQLEELASIILVWSKLVWRSDLLPEKMRLLFVETVLGRYLRCYRCDRCGAKFIVNRKPQSDIIGYTCPVCGFSFSVKVDDSFLEAMLGSYKNIDADNL
;
A
#
# COMPACT_ATOMS: atom_id res chain seq x y z
N MET A 1 -3.71 -89.79 -76.34
CA MET A 1 -3.75 -89.10 -75.03
C MET A 1 -2.34 -89.09 -74.45
N THR A 2 -1.55 -88.08 -74.77
CA THR A 2 -0.16 -87.93 -74.30
C THR A 2 -0.17 -87.31 -72.92
N ALA A 3 0.20 -88.09 -71.90
CA ALA A 3 0.34 -87.64 -70.53
C ALA A 3 1.46 -86.61 -70.43
N THR A 4 1.08 -85.33 -70.27
CA THR A 4 2.00 -84.22 -70.01
C THR A 4 2.68 -84.50 -68.67
N LYS A 5 3.98 -84.85 -68.70
CA LYS A 5 4.79 -85.05 -67.48
C LYS A 5 4.83 -83.75 -66.71
N VAL A 6 4.08 -83.69 -65.61
CA VAL A 6 4.10 -82.58 -64.66
C VAL A 6 5.51 -82.44 -64.11
N ASN A 7 6.11 -81.27 -64.28
CA ASN A 7 7.45 -80.98 -63.80
C ASN A 7 7.40 -80.70 -62.29
N THR A 8 7.53 -81.77 -61.52
CA THR A 8 7.36 -81.81 -60.05
C THR A 8 8.29 -80.86 -59.31
N ALA A 9 9.48 -80.55 -59.84
CA ALA A 9 10.41 -79.60 -59.25
C ALA A 9 9.88 -78.15 -59.28
N LYS A 10 9.27 -77.73 -60.41
CA LYS A 10 8.61 -76.41 -60.51
C LYS A 10 7.40 -76.32 -59.60
N LEU A 11 6.67 -77.43 -59.42
CA LEU A 11 5.52 -77.49 -58.52
C LEU A 11 5.93 -77.35 -57.05
N GLN A 12 7.00 -78.03 -56.63
CA GLN A 12 7.54 -77.93 -55.26
C GLN A 12 8.09 -76.52 -54.97
N GLN A 13 8.76 -75.89 -55.94
CA GLN A 13 9.25 -74.51 -55.79
C GLN A 13 8.08 -73.52 -55.64
N ALA A 14 7.04 -73.64 -56.46
CA ALA A 14 5.84 -72.80 -56.36
C ALA A 14 5.11 -72.98 -55.01
N ILE A 15 5.04 -74.21 -54.48
CA ILE A 15 4.45 -74.49 -53.16
C ILE A 15 5.27 -73.83 -52.03
N ALA A 16 6.61 -73.88 -52.11
CA ALA A 16 7.49 -73.23 -51.14
C ALA A 16 7.39 -71.69 -51.19
N GLU A 17 7.34 -71.12 -52.39
CA GLU A 17 7.14 -69.68 -52.59
C GLU A 17 5.76 -69.22 -52.08
N PHE A 18 4.70 -69.99 -52.33
CA PHE A 18 3.36 -69.69 -51.83
C PHE A 18 3.30 -69.72 -50.30
N GLY A 19 3.92 -70.71 -49.66
CA GLY A 19 4.03 -70.77 -48.19
C GLY A 19 4.84 -69.62 -47.59
N SER A 20 5.87 -69.12 -48.30
CA SER A 20 6.62 -67.94 -47.87
C SER A 20 5.83 -66.64 -48.03
N LEU A 21 5.06 -66.50 -49.11
CA LEU A 21 4.19 -65.35 -49.34
C LEU A 21 3.05 -65.29 -48.32
N GLN A 22 2.46 -66.44 -47.98
CA GLN A 22 1.40 -66.51 -46.97
C GLN A 22 1.87 -66.05 -45.59
N LYS A 23 3.09 -66.46 -45.19
CA LYS A 23 3.73 -65.93 -43.96
C LYS A 23 3.98 -64.43 -44.02
N ALA A 24 4.40 -63.91 -45.17
CA ALA A 24 4.60 -62.47 -45.33
C ALA A 24 3.28 -61.69 -45.22
N ILE A 25 2.18 -62.23 -45.75
CA ILE A 25 0.83 -61.64 -45.62
C ILE A 25 0.40 -61.61 -44.16
N GLU A 26 0.55 -62.72 -43.42
CA GLU A 26 0.21 -62.78 -41.99
C GLU A 26 0.98 -61.75 -41.16
N VAL A 27 2.29 -61.60 -41.43
CA VAL A 27 3.13 -60.59 -40.75
C VAL A 27 2.67 -59.16 -41.09
N LEU A 28 2.32 -58.89 -42.35
CA LEU A 28 1.84 -57.57 -42.76
C LEU A 28 0.47 -57.24 -42.16
N GLU A 29 -0.43 -58.21 -42.04
CA GLU A 29 -1.73 -58.04 -41.38
C GLU A 29 -1.58 -57.74 -39.88
N LEU A 30 -0.66 -58.44 -39.21
CA LEU A 30 -0.34 -58.15 -37.81
C LEU A 30 0.14 -56.71 -37.65
N ARG A 31 1.12 -56.30 -38.48
CA ARG A 31 1.70 -54.96 -38.43
C ARG A 31 0.68 -53.88 -38.77
N LYS A 32 -0.24 -54.15 -39.70
CA LYS A 32 -1.36 -53.23 -40.01
C LYS A 32 -2.23 -53.02 -38.78
N LYS A 33 -2.60 -54.09 -38.05
CA LYS A 33 -3.39 -53.98 -36.82
C LYS A 33 -2.64 -53.21 -35.73
N GLU A 34 -1.34 -53.45 -35.56
CA GLU A 34 -0.49 -52.70 -34.62
C GLU A 34 -0.52 -51.19 -34.94
N ILE A 35 -0.29 -50.82 -36.20
CA ILE A 35 -0.32 -49.42 -36.65
C ILE A 35 -1.71 -48.79 -36.45
N GLU A 36 -2.79 -49.52 -36.73
CA GLU A 36 -4.15 -49.05 -36.50
C GLU A 36 -4.41 -48.78 -35.00
N THR A 37 -3.94 -49.68 -34.12
CA THR A 37 -4.06 -49.47 -32.67
C THR A 37 -3.24 -48.27 -32.18
N GLU A 38 -2.02 -48.10 -32.68
CA GLU A 38 -1.15 -46.96 -32.34
C GLU A 38 -1.73 -45.63 -32.84
N SER A 39 -2.29 -45.61 -34.05
CA SER A 39 -2.97 -44.43 -34.61
C SER A 39 -4.16 -43.99 -33.74
N LEU A 40 -4.93 -44.96 -33.23
CA LEU A 40 -6.04 -44.68 -32.32
C LEU A 40 -5.57 -44.17 -30.96
N THR A 41 -4.49 -44.70 -30.38
CA THR A 41 -3.95 -44.20 -29.10
C THR A 41 -3.41 -42.79 -29.24
N LEU A 42 -2.61 -42.52 -30.29
CA LEU A 42 -2.07 -41.19 -30.57
C LEU A 42 -3.17 -40.15 -30.81
N SER A 43 -4.26 -40.53 -31.47
CA SER A 43 -5.41 -39.65 -31.69
C SER A 43 -6.08 -39.25 -30.37
N ARG A 44 -6.25 -40.20 -29.42
CA ARG A 44 -6.78 -39.89 -28.08
C ARG A 44 -5.84 -39.00 -27.29
N ASP A 45 -4.54 -39.27 -27.32
CA ASP A 45 -3.53 -38.46 -26.62
C ASP A 45 -3.49 -37.02 -27.14
N LEU A 46 -3.65 -36.83 -28.45
CA LEU A 46 -3.77 -35.52 -29.06
C LEU A 46 -4.99 -34.75 -28.55
N GLU A 47 -6.14 -35.40 -28.42
CA GLU A 47 -7.34 -34.76 -27.85
C GLU A 47 -7.14 -34.37 -26.38
N ILE A 48 -6.54 -35.26 -25.58
CA ILE A 48 -6.23 -35.00 -24.17
C ILE A 48 -5.30 -33.78 -24.05
N LYS A 49 -4.23 -33.75 -24.84
CA LYS A 49 -3.28 -32.62 -24.86
C LYS A 49 -3.92 -31.33 -25.35
N LYS A 50 -4.83 -31.38 -26.33
CA LYS A 50 -5.60 -30.20 -26.78
C LYS A 50 -6.49 -29.65 -25.67
N LYS A 51 -7.21 -30.51 -24.95
CA LYS A 51 -8.04 -30.11 -23.80
C LYS A 51 -7.19 -29.51 -22.68
N ALA A 52 -6.05 -30.12 -22.35
CA ALA A 52 -5.12 -29.60 -21.37
C ALA A 52 -4.57 -28.22 -21.78
N ARG A 53 -4.17 -28.04 -23.05
CA ARG A 53 -3.69 -26.76 -23.57
C ARG A 53 -4.77 -25.67 -23.48
N ALA A 54 -6.02 -25.98 -23.81
CA ALA A 54 -7.11 -25.03 -23.68
C ALA A 54 -7.33 -24.60 -22.22
N LYS A 55 -7.26 -25.55 -21.28
CA LYS A 55 -7.33 -25.24 -19.85
C LYS A 55 -6.20 -24.32 -19.40
N TYR A 56 -4.95 -24.65 -19.71
CA TYR A 56 -3.79 -23.80 -19.36
C TYR A 56 -3.88 -22.42 -19.99
N SER A 57 -4.41 -22.30 -21.21
CA SER A 57 -4.62 -21.00 -21.85
C SER A 57 -5.64 -20.13 -21.08
N ASN A 58 -6.72 -20.73 -20.57
CA ASN A 58 -7.69 -20.00 -19.75
C ASN A 58 -7.10 -19.60 -18.41
N ASP A 59 -6.36 -20.51 -17.75
CA ASP A 59 -5.70 -20.22 -16.46
C ASP A 59 -4.69 -19.07 -16.62
N LEU A 60 -3.92 -19.04 -17.72
CA LEU A 60 -2.99 -17.95 -18.03
C LEU A 60 -3.70 -16.60 -18.21
N ASN A 61 -4.82 -16.58 -18.94
CA ASN A 61 -5.60 -15.36 -19.14
C ASN A 61 -6.20 -14.82 -17.83
N GLN A 62 -6.66 -15.72 -16.96
CA GLN A 62 -7.18 -15.35 -15.64
C GLN A 62 -6.07 -14.85 -14.70
N LEU A 63 -4.87 -15.43 -14.80
CA LEU A 63 -3.72 -14.95 -14.03
C LEU A 63 -3.28 -13.57 -14.51
N ASP A 64 -3.25 -13.33 -15.82
CA ASP A 64 -2.88 -12.04 -16.41
C ASP A 64 -3.84 -10.92 -16.00
N SER A 65 -5.15 -11.19 -15.99
CA SER A 65 -6.14 -10.22 -15.49
C SER A 65 -5.95 -9.93 -14.00
N SER A 66 -5.67 -10.95 -13.19
CA SER A 66 -5.41 -10.80 -11.76
C SER A 66 -4.14 -10.00 -11.48
N ILE A 67 -3.08 -10.18 -12.30
CA ILE A 67 -1.84 -9.40 -12.20
C ILE A 67 -2.13 -7.93 -12.51
N LYS A 68 -2.84 -7.63 -13.60
CA LYS A 68 -3.20 -6.25 -13.97
C LYS A 68 -3.96 -5.53 -12.85
N GLU A 69 -5.00 -6.15 -12.31
CA GLU A 69 -5.79 -5.58 -11.22
C GLU A 69 -4.93 -5.28 -9.97
N ARG A 70 -4.01 -6.19 -9.63
CA ARG A 70 -3.10 -5.98 -8.49
C ARG A 70 -2.09 -4.87 -8.75
N THR A 71 -1.59 -4.74 -9.98
CA THR A 71 -0.67 -3.67 -10.37
C THR A 71 -1.35 -2.30 -10.29
N GLU A 72 -2.60 -2.19 -10.72
CA GLU A 72 -3.39 -0.95 -10.58
C GLU A 72 -3.58 -0.58 -9.11
N LYS A 73 -3.98 -1.53 -8.27
CA LYS A 73 -4.11 -1.31 -6.81
C LYS A 73 -2.80 -0.85 -6.16
N LEU A 74 -1.66 -1.44 -6.55
CA LEU A 74 -0.35 -1.04 -6.03
C LEU A 74 0.01 0.39 -6.45
N ASN A 75 -0.30 0.78 -7.69
CA ASN A 75 -0.07 2.14 -8.17
C ASN A 75 -0.92 3.16 -7.40
N ASP A 76 -2.19 2.85 -7.13
CA ASP A 76 -3.07 3.71 -6.33
C ASP A 76 -2.53 3.90 -4.90
N ILE A 77 -2.04 2.83 -4.28
CA ILE A 77 -1.41 2.90 -2.95
C ILE A 77 -0.14 3.75 -3.00
N LEU A 78 0.71 3.60 -4.02
CA LEU A 78 1.92 4.41 -4.19
C LEU A 78 1.60 5.90 -4.34
N ILE A 79 0.61 6.24 -5.15
CA ILE A 79 0.13 7.62 -5.32
C ILE A 79 -0.35 8.17 -3.97
N ASN A 80 -1.10 7.38 -3.22
CA ASN A 80 -1.57 7.76 -1.89
C ASN A 80 -0.41 8.00 -0.91
N ILE A 81 0.55 7.08 -0.82
CA ILE A 81 1.73 7.22 0.03
C ILE A 81 2.49 8.50 -0.33
N ASN A 82 2.72 8.75 -1.61
CA ASN A 82 3.47 9.92 -2.05
C ASN A 82 2.72 11.22 -1.72
N ARG A 83 1.39 11.23 -1.91
CA ARG A 83 0.52 12.36 -1.54
C ARG A 83 0.62 12.72 -0.06
N TYR A 84 0.68 11.72 0.82
CA TYR A 84 0.67 11.93 2.27
C TYR A 84 2.06 11.96 2.90
N SER A 85 3.12 11.58 2.19
CA SER A 85 4.49 11.52 2.71
C SER A 85 4.99 12.87 3.23
N ASN A 86 4.68 13.96 2.54
CA ASN A 86 5.08 15.31 2.98
C ASN A 86 4.34 15.75 4.25
N GLN A 87 3.06 15.39 4.38
CA GLN A 87 2.27 15.69 5.58
C GLN A 87 2.80 14.91 6.79
N TYR A 88 3.16 13.63 6.57
CA TYR A 88 3.76 12.79 7.58
C TYR A 88 5.13 13.31 8.02
N ARG A 89 6.01 13.67 7.09
CA ARG A 89 7.33 14.25 7.40
C ARG A 89 7.24 15.59 8.14
N LEU A 90 6.29 16.45 7.78
CA LEU A 90 6.02 17.69 8.51
C LEU A 90 5.54 17.38 9.93
N PHE A 91 4.68 16.38 10.09
CA PHE A 91 4.23 15.92 11.40
C PHE A 91 5.39 15.34 12.23
N GLU A 92 6.23 14.49 11.67
CA GLU A 92 7.43 13.96 12.35
C GLU A 92 8.37 15.08 12.79
N SER A 93 8.66 16.05 11.92
CA SER A 93 9.51 17.20 12.22
C SER A 93 8.90 18.05 13.33
N PHE A 94 7.57 18.19 13.32
CA PHE A 94 6.82 18.91 14.34
C PHE A 94 6.87 18.18 15.70
N ILE A 95 6.70 16.86 15.73
CA ILE A 95 6.86 16.05 16.94
C ILE A 95 8.30 16.13 17.46
N ALA A 96 9.30 16.05 16.58
CA ALA A 96 10.70 16.25 16.97
C ALA A 96 10.97 17.64 17.57
N MET A 97 10.30 18.69 17.07
CA MET A 97 10.38 20.05 17.60
C MET A 97 9.69 20.20 18.97
N MET A 98 8.57 19.52 19.18
CA MET A 98 7.92 19.40 20.50
C MET A 98 8.79 18.66 21.53
N LEU A 99 9.68 17.82 21.02
CA LEU A 99 10.49 16.86 21.75
C LEU A 99 11.96 17.29 21.86
N THR A 100 12.30 18.57 21.99
CA THR A 100 13.55 18.91 22.71
C THR A 100 13.30 18.64 24.21
N SER A 101 13.63 17.54 24.88
CA SER A 101 14.25 16.22 24.59
C SER A 101 13.49 15.22 25.47
N PRO A 102 12.83 14.17 24.94
CA PRO A 102 12.28 13.12 25.79
C PRO A 102 13.48 12.41 26.41
N HIS A 103 13.67 12.59 27.71
CA HIS A 103 14.76 11.93 28.42
C HIS A 103 14.43 10.46 28.74
N THR A 104 13.19 10.02 28.48
CA THR A 104 12.69 8.65 28.74
C THR A 104 11.65 8.17 27.72
N GLU A 105 11.59 6.86 27.48
CA GLU A 105 10.64 6.20 26.55
C GLU A 105 9.16 6.39 26.95
N GLU A 106 8.85 6.50 28.25
CA GLU A 106 7.48 6.67 28.75
C GLU A 106 6.81 7.97 28.25
N GLN A 107 7.59 9.04 28.07
CA GLN A 107 7.08 10.34 27.57
C GLN A 107 6.69 10.27 26.08
N LEU A 108 7.31 9.38 25.32
CA LEU A 108 6.97 9.13 23.91
C LEU A 108 5.67 8.34 23.80
N GLU A 109 5.45 7.33 24.65
CA GLU A 109 4.20 6.55 24.67
C GLU A 109 3.00 7.38 25.14
N GLU A 110 3.18 8.23 26.16
CA GLU A 110 2.14 9.13 26.64
C GLU A 110 1.78 10.17 25.56
N LEU A 111 2.77 10.75 24.88
CA LEU A 111 2.55 11.67 23.77
C LEU A 111 1.86 10.98 22.59
N ALA A 112 2.30 9.77 22.21
CA ALA A 112 1.66 8.99 21.15
C ALA A 112 0.20 8.68 21.50
N SER A 113 -0.08 8.39 22.76
CA SER A 113 -1.44 8.16 23.26
C SER A 113 -2.30 9.42 23.18
N ILE A 114 -1.77 10.59 23.57
CA ILE A 114 -2.46 11.88 23.46
C ILE A 114 -2.76 12.21 21.99
N ILE A 115 -1.79 12.01 21.09
CA ILE A 115 -1.96 12.22 19.64
C ILE A 115 -3.01 11.27 19.07
N LEU A 116 -3.06 10.01 19.51
CA LEU A 116 -4.06 9.04 19.06
C LEU A 116 -5.47 9.35 19.59
N VAL A 117 -5.59 9.87 20.81
CA VAL A 117 -6.86 10.38 21.35
C VAL A 117 -7.30 11.61 20.55
N TRP A 118 -6.37 12.49 20.24
CA TRP A 118 -6.62 13.69 19.46
C TRP A 118 -7.01 13.38 18.03
N SER A 119 -6.33 12.47 17.36
CA SER A 119 -6.69 12.08 15.99
C SER A 119 -8.12 11.57 15.94
N LYS A 120 -8.57 10.82 16.96
CA LYS A 120 -9.97 10.37 17.08
C LYS A 120 -10.97 11.51 17.30
N LEU A 121 -10.62 12.52 18.10
CA LEU A 121 -11.49 13.68 18.38
C LEU A 121 -11.52 14.69 17.22
N VAL A 122 -10.37 14.92 16.60
CA VAL A 122 -10.12 15.97 15.62
C VAL A 122 -10.53 15.54 14.23
N TRP A 123 -10.14 14.33 13.80
CA TRP A 123 -10.33 13.90 12.41
C TRP A 123 -11.78 13.53 12.11
N ARG A 124 -12.62 13.45 13.14
CA ARG A 124 -14.06 13.20 13.04
C ARG A 124 -14.91 14.46 13.27
N SER A 125 -14.28 15.60 13.56
CA SER A 125 -14.99 16.84 13.83
C SER A 125 -14.95 17.75 12.59
N ASP A 126 -16.08 18.33 12.23
CA ASP A 126 -16.17 19.40 11.22
C ASP A 126 -15.59 20.74 11.73
N LEU A 127 -14.60 20.69 12.64
CA LEU A 127 -13.99 21.88 13.20
C LEU A 127 -13.21 22.60 12.11
N LEU A 128 -13.52 23.88 11.91
CA LEU A 128 -12.77 24.75 11.01
C LEU A 128 -11.27 24.69 11.35
N PRO A 129 -10.38 24.69 10.34
CA PRO A 129 -8.92 24.65 10.53
C PRO A 129 -8.37 25.65 11.56
N GLU A 130 -9.06 26.77 11.79
CA GLU A 130 -8.74 27.78 12.79
C GLU A 130 -8.92 27.28 14.22
N LYS A 131 -10.04 26.61 14.53
CA LYS A 131 -10.29 25.99 15.85
C LYS A 131 -9.25 24.90 16.13
N MET A 132 -8.85 24.18 15.09
CA MET A 132 -7.82 23.17 15.17
C MET A 132 -6.44 23.73 15.51
N ARG A 133 -6.04 24.84 14.88
CA ARG A 133 -4.80 25.55 15.22
C ARG A 133 -4.84 26.09 16.64
N LEU A 134 -5.98 26.58 17.11
CA LEU A 134 -6.13 27.10 18.47
C LEU A 134 -6.01 25.99 19.52
N LEU A 135 -6.77 24.90 19.40
CA LEU A 135 -6.70 23.75 20.31
C LEU A 135 -5.27 23.20 20.40
N PHE A 136 -4.63 23.13 19.25
CA PHE A 136 -3.24 22.74 19.12
C PHE A 136 -2.32 23.68 19.91
N VAL A 137 -2.40 25.00 19.68
CA VAL A 137 -1.58 26.00 20.40
C VAL A 137 -1.85 25.98 21.90
N GLU A 138 -3.09 25.90 22.34
CA GLU A 138 -3.43 25.88 23.76
C GLU A 138 -2.87 24.68 24.50
N THR A 139 -2.76 23.53 23.84
CA THR A 139 -2.22 22.34 24.49
C THR A 139 -0.70 22.32 24.43
N VAL A 140 -0.14 22.61 23.26
CA VAL A 140 1.31 22.56 23.02
C VAL A 140 2.03 23.67 23.75
N LEU A 141 1.47 24.88 23.68
CA LEU A 141 2.05 26.08 24.26
C LEU A 141 1.30 26.50 25.53
N GLY A 142 0.33 25.74 26.03
CA GLY A 142 -0.43 26.09 27.23
C GLY A 142 -1.38 27.29 27.02
N ARG A 143 -2.33 27.46 27.95
CA ARG A 143 -3.30 28.58 27.96
C ARG A 143 -2.68 29.96 28.22
N TYR A 144 -1.38 30.03 28.48
CA TYR A 144 -0.69 31.24 28.92
C TYR A 144 0.18 31.88 27.85
N LEU A 145 0.23 31.30 26.65
CA LEU A 145 0.95 31.89 25.53
C LEU A 145 0.31 33.22 25.13
N ARG A 146 0.99 34.33 25.43
CA ARG A 146 0.58 35.67 25.01
C ARG A 146 1.75 36.50 24.50
N CYS A 147 1.46 37.39 23.57
CA CYS A 147 2.40 38.39 23.10
C CYS A 147 2.23 39.68 23.92
N TYR A 148 3.35 40.29 24.27
CA TYR A 148 3.40 41.52 25.03
C TYR A 148 4.24 42.56 24.31
N ARG A 149 3.88 43.83 24.52
CA ARG A 149 4.62 45.00 24.06
C ARG A 149 4.94 45.90 25.25
N CYS A 150 6.18 46.39 25.31
CA CYS A 150 6.58 47.43 26.24
C CYS A 150 6.38 48.81 25.63
N ASP A 151 5.55 49.66 26.24
CA ASP A 151 5.28 51.01 25.77
C ASP A 151 6.49 51.94 25.93
N ARG A 152 7.39 51.65 26.88
CA ARG A 152 8.56 52.49 27.18
C ARG A 152 9.69 52.32 26.17
N CYS A 153 10.03 51.08 25.81
CA CYS A 153 11.15 50.78 24.90
C CYS A 153 10.74 50.15 23.56
N GLY A 154 9.44 49.87 23.37
CA GLY A 154 8.91 49.27 22.16
C GLY A 154 9.15 47.77 22.00
N ALA A 155 9.85 47.12 22.93
CA ALA A 155 10.16 45.70 22.85
C ALA A 155 8.89 44.83 22.80
N LYS A 156 8.87 43.85 21.89
CA LYS A 156 7.83 42.83 21.80
C LYS A 156 8.39 41.48 22.21
N PHE A 157 7.65 40.72 23.01
CA PHE A 157 8.10 39.43 23.52
C PHE A 157 6.90 38.51 23.80
N ILE A 158 7.15 37.20 23.75
CA ILE A 158 6.16 36.16 23.99
C ILE A 158 6.42 35.58 25.37
N VAL A 159 5.36 35.39 26.15
CA VAL A 159 5.45 34.71 27.44
C VAL A 159 4.56 33.48 27.41
N ASN A 160 5.13 32.34 27.81
CA ASN A 160 4.41 31.09 28.01
C ASN A 160 4.60 30.61 29.46
N ARG A 161 4.06 31.36 30.41
CA ARG A 161 3.97 30.98 31.83
C ARG A 161 2.92 31.84 32.49
N LYS A 162 2.38 31.41 33.63
CA LYS A 162 1.49 32.22 34.46
C LYS A 162 2.27 33.45 35.01
N PRO A 163 1.63 34.62 35.18
CA PRO A 163 2.30 35.75 35.82
C PRO A 163 2.66 35.42 37.28
N GLN A 164 3.69 36.10 37.80
CA GLN A 164 4.22 35.80 39.13
C GLN A 164 3.23 36.14 40.25
N SER A 165 2.35 37.12 40.03
CA SER A 165 1.14 37.35 40.82
C SER A 165 0.09 38.08 39.98
N ASP A 166 -1.16 38.11 40.44
CA ASP A 166 -2.24 38.84 39.75
C ASP A 166 -2.03 40.37 39.79
N ILE A 167 -1.18 40.84 40.71
CA ILE A 167 -0.85 42.25 40.93
C ILE A 167 0.42 42.65 40.16
N ILE A 168 1.40 41.75 40.05
CA ILE A 168 2.67 41.97 39.36
C ILE A 168 2.66 41.16 38.07
N GLY A 169 2.31 41.85 36.98
CA GLY A 169 2.37 41.32 35.62
C GLY A 169 3.81 41.04 35.15
N TYR A 170 4.00 40.90 33.84
CA TYR A 170 5.30 40.58 33.28
C TYR A 170 6.24 41.77 33.25
N THR A 171 7.52 41.49 33.48
CA THR A 171 8.59 42.48 33.39
C THR A 171 9.15 42.51 31.98
N CYS A 172 9.33 43.72 31.41
CA CYS A 172 9.98 43.85 30.12
C CYS A 172 11.43 43.31 30.21
N PRO A 173 11.84 42.37 29.33
CA PRO A 173 13.18 41.79 29.38
C PRO A 173 14.29 42.78 28.99
N VAL A 174 13.93 43.89 28.32
CA VAL A 174 14.90 44.89 27.84
C VAL A 174 15.12 45.99 28.88
N CYS A 175 14.04 46.56 29.43
CA CYS A 175 14.14 47.73 30.30
C CYS A 175 13.78 47.46 31.77
N GLY A 176 13.28 46.27 32.10
CA GLY A 176 12.99 45.88 33.48
C GLY A 176 11.72 46.49 34.09
N PHE A 177 10.94 47.26 33.33
CA PHE A 177 9.71 47.89 33.82
C PHE A 177 8.49 47.00 33.56
N SER A 178 7.78 46.61 34.61
CA SER A 178 6.56 45.80 34.54
C SER A 178 5.30 46.61 34.22
N PHE A 179 5.18 47.83 34.77
CA PHE A 179 4.00 48.70 34.55
C PHE A 179 3.86 49.21 33.10
N SER A 180 4.92 49.10 32.30
CA SER A 180 4.94 49.53 30.90
C SER A 180 4.60 48.40 29.92
N VAL A 181 4.25 47.20 30.41
CA VAL A 181 4.00 46.02 29.58
C VAL A 181 2.49 45.83 29.37
N LYS A 182 2.08 45.73 28.10
CA LYS A 182 0.68 45.48 27.69
C LYS A 182 0.59 44.26 26.78
N VAL A 183 -0.57 43.61 26.80
CA VAL A 183 -0.88 42.51 25.88
C VAL A 183 -0.99 43.07 24.45
N ASP A 184 -0.29 42.45 23.51
CA ASP A 184 -0.28 42.75 22.07
C ASP A 184 -0.35 41.43 21.29
N ASP A 185 -1.51 40.76 21.39
CA ASP A 185 -1.74 39.45 20.77
C ASP A 185 -1.96 39.52 19.25
N SER A 186 -1.79 40.69 18.61
CA SER A 186 -2.01 40.84 17.15
C SER A 186 -1.17 39.87 16.30
N PHE A 187 0.01 39.47 16.78
CA PHE A 187 0.81 38.42 16.12
C PHE A 187 0.15 37.03 16.22
N LEU A 188 -0.36 36.67 17.41
CA LEU A 188 -1.08 35.40 17.60
C LEU A 188 -2.41 35.40 16.86
N GLU A 189 -3.13 36.52 16.84
CA GLU A 189 -4.36 36.70 16.05
C GLU A 189 -4.09 36.52 14.54
N ALA A 190 -2.98 37.07 14.04
CA ALA A 190 -2.60 36.90 12.63
C ALA A 190 -2.22 35.44 12.29
N MET A 191 -1.59 34.72 13.24
CA MET A 191 -1.20 33.32 13.04
C MET A 191 -2.36 32.32 13.21
N LEU A 192 -3.24 32.54 14.17
CA LEU A 192 -4.26 31.58 14.60
C LEU A 192 -5.67 31.94 14.11
N GLY A 193 -5.86 33.14 13.59
CA GLY A 193 -7.18 33.70 13.31
C GLY A 193 -7.75 34.44 14.53
N SER A 194 -8.89 35.10 14.34
CA SER A 194 -9.54 35.88 15.39
C SER A 194 -10.13 34.96 16.46
N TYR A 195 -9.40 34.73 17.56
CA TYR A 195 -9.77 33.81 18.63
C TYR A 195 -10.67 34.43 19.72
N LYS A 196 -11.09 35.69 19.56
CA LYS A 196 -11.71 36.52 20.61
C LYS A 196 -13.06 36.04 21.18
N ASN A 197 -13.64 34.92 20.74
CA ASN A 197 -14.99 34.47 21.12
C ASN A 197 -15.11 32.97 21.42
N ILE A 198 -14.08 32.32 21.96
CA ILE A 198 -14.30 30.98 22.55
C ILE A 198 -14.46 31.17 24.04
N ASP A 199 -15.72 31.31 24.46
CA ASP A 199 -16.11 31.29 25.86
C ASP A 199 -15.54 30.03 26.52
N ALA A 200 -14.78 30.22 27.58
CA ALA A 200 -14.11 29.16 28.34
C ALA A 200 -15.07 28.20 29.06
N ASP A 201 -16.39 28.38 28.89
CA ASP A 201 -17.45 27.68 29.63
C ASP A 201 -18.09 26.50 28.85
N ASN A 202 -17.64 26.18 27.62
CA ASN A 202 -18.19 25.09 26.81
C ASN A 202 -17.16 24.03 26.36
N LEU A 203 -16.14 23.77 27.17
CA LEU A 203 -15.21 22.65 27.00
C LEU A 203 -15.24 21.71 28.22
#